data_AF-A0A7Y5KWG6-F1
#
_entry.id   AF-A0A7Y5KWG6-F1
#
_cell.length_a   1.000
_cell.length_b   1.000
_cell.length_c   1.000
_cell.angle_alpha   90.00
_cell.angle_beta   90.00
_cell.angle_gamma   90.00
#
_symmetry.space_group_name_H-M   'P 1'
#
loop_
_entity.id
_entity.type
_entity.pdbx_description
1 polymer ?
#
loop_
_entity_poly.entity_id
_entity_poly.type
_entity_poly.pdbx_seq_one_letter_code
_entity_poly.pdbx_strand_id
1 'polypeptide(L)'
;MKRRLCAASILALMGCSDDSETIGPDPTGSTGSDTSSSTGAGAGGNAQGDYVSGSRIRARTVAGADGSRGPAGWYDAQLETECTWRTASDGETRCLPLATPTTFFADAGCTQPIVRMPCDAAPRYIEAVAAQCNQPAPTIYSVGPAIAAPQAAFVLGANGACDQTIAVGSGFWFSSEGSLAPGNFVQASIEIGQ
;
A
#
# COMPACT_ATOMS: atom_id res chain seq x y z
N MET A 1 -18.55 7.57 19.58
CA MET A 1 -17.49 8.26 18.80
C MET A 1 -17.26 7.49 17.50
N LYS A 2 -17.68 8.03 16.35
CA LYS A 2 -17.48 7.40 15.04
C LYS A 2 -16.04 7.66 14.60
N ARG A 3 -15.17 6.64 14.65
CA ARG A 3 -13.82 6.68 14.07
C ARG A 3 -13.98 6.88 12.56
N ARG A 4 -13.61 8.05 12.04
CA ARG A 4 -13.60 8.31 10.60
C ARG A 4 -12.36 7.62 10.03
N LEU A 5 -12.55 6.56 9.25
CA LEU A 5 -11.45 5.92 8.51
C LEU A 5 -10.86 6.94 7.55
N CYS A 6 -9.53 7.10 7.56
CA CYS A 6 -8.84 7.98 6.63
C CYS A 6 -8.80 7.30 5.26
N ALA A 7 -9.49 7.86 4.28
CA ALA A 7 -9.37 7.44 2.89
C ALA A 7 -8.01 7.93 2.38
N ALA A 8 -7.13 7.00 1.98
CA ALA A 8 -5.90 7.33 1.28
C ALA A 8 -6.26 7.93 -0.09
N SER A 9 -6.10 9.24 -0.23
CA SER A 9 -6.18 9.88 -1.54
C SER A 9 -5.02 9.37 -2.38
N ILE A 10 -5.34 8.58 -3.41
CA ILE A 10 -4.40 8.18 -4.44
C ILE A 10 -4.00 9.44 -5.20
N LEU A 11 -2.83 9.99 -4.87
CA LEU A 11 -2.20 11.02 -5.67
C LEU A 11 -1.63 10.32 -6.92
N ALA A 12 -2.28 10.50 -8.06
CA ALA A 12 -1.77 10.02 -9.35
C ALA A 12 -0.48 10.78 -9.67
N LEU A 13 0.66 10.14 -9.42
CA LEU A 13 1.97 10.62 -9.86
C LEU A 13 2.08 10.41 -11.37
N MET A 14 2.48 11.49 -12.05
CA MET A 14 2.84 11.50 -13.46
C MET A 14 3.90 10.41 -13.73
N GLY A 15 3.64 9.62 -14.77
CA GLY A 15 4.48 8.49 -15.15
C GLY A 15 5.90 8.91 -15.52
N CYS A 16 6.86 8.11 -15.09
CA CYS A 16 8.19 8.06 -15.67
C CYS A 16 8.06 7.37 -17.04
N SER A 17 8.11 8.14 -18.12
CA SER A 17 8.25 7.59 -19.46
C SER A 17 9.72 7.26 -19.69
N ASP A 18 10.04 5.97 -19.85
CA ASP A 18 11.24 5.56 -20.57
C ASP A 18 10.88 5.40 -22.05
N ASP A 19 11.61 6.12 -22.90
CA ASP A 19 11.52 6.04 -24.34
C ASP A 19 12.09 4.73 -24.89
N SER A 20 11.50 4.29 -26.01
CA SER A 20 12.12 3.48 -27.07
C SER A 20 12.11 1.96 -26.93
N GLU A 21 11.17 1.31 -27.64
CA GLU A 21 11.53 0.50 -28.83
C GLU A 21 10.31 0.31 -29.76
N THR A 22 10.54 0.57 -31.04
CA THR A 22 9.59 0.51 -32.15
C THR A 22 9.19 -0.92 -32.47
N ILE A 23 7.91 -1.27 -32.31
CA ILE A 23 7.31 -2.49 -32.86
C ILE A 23 6.65 -2.14 -34.19
N GLY A 24 7.22 -2.65 -35.28
CA GLY A 24 6.69 -2.50 -36.64
C GLY A 24 5.39 -3.27 -36.87
N PRO A 25 4.60 -2.92 -37.90
CA PRO A 25 3.37 -3.60 -38.23
C PRO A 25 3.64 -4.81 -39.13
N ASP A 26 3.22 -6.01 -38.72
CA ASP A 26 2.99 -7.11 -39.65
C ASP A 26 1.50 -7.50 -39.65
N PRO A 27 0.84 -7.51 -40.82
CA PRO A 27 -0.49 -8.06 -41.00
C PRO A 27 -0.40 -9.50 -41.49
N THR A 28 -1.24 -10.41 -40.97
CA THR A 28 -1.89 -11.51 -41.72
C THR A 28 -2.59 -12.47 -40.77
N GLY A 29 -3.77 -12.95 -41.18
CA GLY A 29 -4.30 -14.22 -40.69
C GLY A 29 -5.70 -14.20 -40.08
N SER A 30 -6.72 -13.84 -40.87
CA SER A 30 -8.10 -14.26 -40.63
C SER A 30 -8.23 -15.78 -40.87
N THR A 31 -8.86 -16.52 -39.94
CA THR A 31 -9.63 -17.74 -40.26
C THR A 31 -10.65 -18.01 -39.16
N GLY A 32 -11.88 -18.33 -39.60
CA GLY A 32 -13.14 -18.35 -38.83
C GLY A 32 -13.23 -19.40 -37.71
N SER A 33 -14.27 -19.25 -36.87
CA SER A 33 -15.43 -20.17 -36.78
C SER A 33 -15.38 -20.85 -35.40
N ASP A 34 -16.41 -20.98 -34.56
CA ASP A 34 -17.85 -20.90 -34.72
C ASP A 34 -18.53 -20.48 -33.41
N THR A 35 -19.72 -19.90 -33.59
CA THR A 35 -20.76 -19.74 -32.56
C THR A 35 -21.14 -21.10 -31.98
N SER A 36 -20.98 -21.27 -30.66
CA SER A 36 -21.76 -22.25 -29.91
C SER A 36 -22.35 -21.58 -28.67
N SER A 37 -23.60 -21.16 -28.85
CA SER A 37 -24.54 -20.83 -27.80
C SER A 37 -24.72 -22.01 -26.85
N SER A 38 -24.18 -21.89 -25.63
CA SER A 38 -24.57 -22.72 -24.51
C SER A 38 -25.48 -21.92 -23.58
N THR A 39 -26.80 -22.06 -23.78
CA THR A 39 -27.79 -21.83 -22.74
C THR A 39 -27.63 -22.91 -21.69
N GLY A 40 -26.72 -22.67 -20.75
CA GLY A 40 -26.61 -23.40 -19.49
C GLY A 40 -26.82 -22.42 -18.35
N ALA A 41 -27.98 -22.46 -17.71
CA ALA A 41 -28.19 -21.86 -16.40
C ALA A 41 -27.39 -22.68 -15.37
N GLY A 42 -26.06 -22.53 -15.41
CA GLY A 42 -25.16 -23.03 -14.39
C GLY A 42 -25.21 -22.09 -13.21
N ALA A 43 -25.52 -22.63 -12.03
CA ALA A 43 -25.34 -21.95 -10.76
C ALA A 43 -23.96 -21.25 -10.77
N GLY A 44 -23.96 -19.94 -10.55
CA GLY A 44 -22.76 -19.11 -10.54
C GLY A 44 -21.79 -19.60 -9.48
N GLY A 45 -20.90 -20.52 -9.86
CA GLY A 45 -19.73 -20.86 -9.08
C GLY A 45 -18.86 -19.62 -9.02
N ASN A 46 -18.71 -19.06 -7.83
CA ASN A 46 -17.74 -17.99 -7.59
C ASN A 46 -16.35 -18.51 -7.99
N ALA A 47 -15.88 -18.10 -9.17
CA ALA A 47 -14.50 -18.31 -9.60
C ALA A 47 -13.52 -17.37 -8.87
N GLN A 48 -14.00 -16.55 -7.92
CA GLN A 48 -13.15 -15.95 -6.90
C GLN A 48 -12.80 -17.07 -5.91
N GLY A 49 -11.57 -17.58 -6.00
CA GLY A 49 -11.03 -18.54 -5.03
C GLY A 49 -11.37 -18.13 -3.60
N ASP A 50 -11.78 -19.10 -2.78
CA ASP A 50 -12.23 -18.85 -1.43
C ASP A 50 -11.14 -18.12 -0.63
N TYR A 51 -11.35 -16.84 -0.34
CA TYR A 51 -10.47 -16.09 0.53
C TYR A 51 -10.65 -16.62 1.97
N VAL A 52 -9.81 -17.57 2.36
CA VAL A 52 -9.87 -18.16 3.71
C VAL A 52 -9.22 -17.21 4.71
N SER A 53 -9.95 -16.87 5.77
CA SER A 53 -9.39 -16.13 6.90
C SER A 53 -8.62 -17.06 7.82
N GLY A 54 -7.36 -16.74 8.10
CA GLY A 54 -6.56 -17.36 9.15
C GLY A 54 -6.76 -16.70 10.51
N SER A 55 -6.03 -17.20 11.51
CA SER A 55 -6.06 -16.65 12.88
C SER A 55 -5.50 -15.22 12.94
N ARG A 56 -4.40 -14.97 12.23
CA ARG A 56 -3.73 -13.67 12.13
C ARG A 56 -4.16 -12.87 10.91
N ILE A 57 -3.92 -13.40 9.70
CA ILE A 57 -4.31 -12.71 8.46
C ILE A 57 -5.75 -13.09 8.11
N ARG A 58 -6.63 -12.09 8.06
CA ARG A 58 -8.06 -12.25 7.78
C ARG A 58 -8.40 -11.62 6.45
N ALA A 59 -9.15 -12.35 5.63
CA ALA A 59 -9.71 -11.81 4.42
C ALA A 59 -10.79 -10.77 4.76
N ARG A 60 -10.73 -9.61 4.11
CA ARG A 60 -11.79 -8.61 4.21
C ARG A 60 -12.66 -8.72 2.97
N THR A 61 -13.98 -8.70 3.17
CA THR A 61 -14.95 -8.68 2.07
C THR A 61 -15.91 -7.51 2.25
N VAL A 62 -16.24 -6.82 1.17
CA VAL A 62 -17.37 -5.89 1.11
C VAL A 62 -18.62 -6.66 0.72
N ALA A 63 -19.76 -6.34 1.33
CA ALA A 63 -21.05 -6.89 0.98
C ALA A 63 -21.96 -5.79 0.42
N GLY A 64 -22.53 -6.02 -0.77
CA GLY A 64 -23.54 -5.16 -1.37
C GLY A 64 -24.90 -5.36 -0.71
N ALA A 65 -25.78 -4.36 -0.83
CA ALA A 65 -27.16 -4.45 -0.33
C ALA A 65 -27.98 -5.55 -1.04
N ASP A 66 -27.55 -5.95 -2.24
CA ASP A 66 -28.09 -7.04 -3.04
C ASP A 66 -27.55 -8.43 -2.66
N GLY A 67 -26.70 -8.51 -1.62
CA GLY A 67 -26.08 -9.76 -1.17
C GLY A 67 -24.81 -10.14 -1.92
N SER A 68 -24.39 -9.35 -2.93
CA SER A 68 -23.09 -9.54 -3.58
C SER A 68 -21.94 -9.41 -2.58
N ARG A 69 -20.84 -10.13 -2.82
CA ARG A 69 -19.61 -10.04 -2.03
C ARG A 69 -18.42 -9.83 -2.92
N GLY A 70 -17.53 -8.93 -2.52
CA GLY A 70 -16.26 -8.68 -3.20
C GLY A 70 -15.09 -8.60 -2.22
N PRO A 71 -13.86 -8.83 -2.68
CA PRO A 71 -12.67 -8.65 -1.84
C PRO A 71 -12.50 -7.18 -1.44
N ALA A 72 -12.06 -6.94 -0.21
CA ALA A 72 -11.78 -5.62 0.37
C ALA A 72 -10.36 -5.57 1.01
N GLY A 73 -9.48 -6.48 0.59
CA GLY A 73 -8.09 -6.58 1.06
C GLY A 73 -7.92 -7.54 2.24
N TRP A 74 -6.83 -7.34 3.00
CA TRP A 74 -6.46 -8.19 4.13
C TRP A 74 -6.33 -7.38 5.42
N TYR A 75 -6.45 -8.08 6.55
CA TYR A 75 -6.26 -7.50 7.87
C TYR A 75 -5.34 -8.38 8.71
N ASP A 76 -4.24 -7.81 9.22
CA ASP A 76 -3.41 -8.45 10.23
C ASP A 76 -4.02 -8.18 11.60
N ALA A 77 -4.67 -9.19 12.19
CA ALA A 77 -5.36 -9.08 13.46
C ALA A 77 -4.42 -8.94 14.66
N GLN A 78 -3.14 -9.30 14.54
CA GLN A 78 -2.16 -9.14 15.61
C GLN A 78 -1.59 -7.70 15.62
N LEU A 79 -1.36 -7.15 14.43
CA LEU A 79 -0.89 -5.77 14.26
C LEU A 79 -2.05 -4.76 14.20
N GLU A 80 -3.29 -5.25 14.12
CA GLU A 80 -4.51 -4.47 14.00
C GLU A 80 -4.51 -3.51 12.79
N THR A 81 -3.88 -3.91 11.69
CA THR A 81 -3.72 -3.07 10.50
C THR A 81 -4.30 -3.72 9.25
N GLU A 82 -4.89 -2.89 8.39
CA GLU A 82 -5.15 -3.28 7.00
C GLU A 82 -3.81 -3.48 6.29
N CYS A 83 -3.70 -4.55 5.51
CA CYS A 83 -2.48 -4.90 4.80
C CYS A 83 -2.75 -5.45 3.40
N THR A 84 -1.71 -5.44 2.57
CA THR A 84 -1.71 -6.00 1.22
C THR A 84 -0.41 -6.76 0.98
N TRP A 85 -0.46 -7.80 0.16
CA TRP A 85 0.70 -8.62 -0.17
C TRP A 85 1.66 -7.83 -1.06
N ARG A 86 2.86 -7.54 -0.54
CA ARG A 86 3.93 -6.84 -1.25
C ARG A 86 5.28 -7.38 -0.83
N THR A 87 6.28 -7.19 -1.69
CA THR A 87 7.67 -7.55 -1.38
C THR A 87 8.21 -6.64 -0.26
N ALA A 88 8.71 -7.23 0.81
CA ALA A 88 9.34 -6.53 1.93
C ALA A 88 10.86 -6.40 1.73
N SER A 89 11.54 -5.69 2.66
CA SER A 89 12.98 -5.38 2.56
C SER A 89 13.90 -6.60 2.61
N ASP A 90 13.39 -7.78 2.97
CA ASP A 90 14.08 -9.07 2.92
C ASP A 90 13.84 -9.85 1.62
N GLY A 91 13.10 -9.27 0.66
CA GLY A 91 12.78 -9.91 -0.62
C GLY A 91 11.56 -10.83 -0.57
N GLU A 92 10.96 -11.04 0.61
CA GLU A 92 9.81 -11.94 0.77
C GLU A 92 8.49 -11.22 0.56
N THR A 93 7.49 -11.93 0.01
CA THR A 93 6.12 -11.41 -0.08
C THR A 93 5.46 -11.45 1.30
N ARG A 94 5.13 -10.29 1.86
CA ARG A 94 4.54 -10.15 3.20
C ARG A 94 3.29 -9.28 3.18
N CYS A 95 2.42 -9.44 4.19
CA CYS A 95 1.27 -8.55 4.37
C CYS A 95 1.74 -7.23 4.99
N LEU A 96 1.93 -6.20 4.16
CA LEU A 96 2.44 -4.90 4.59
C LEU A 96 1.31 -3.87 4.75
N PRO A 97 1.39 -2.93 5.72
CA PRO A 97 0.39 -1.88 5.90
C PRO A 97 0.10 -1.07 4.62
N LEU A 98 -1.13 -0.60 4.43
CA LEU A 98 -1.50 0.24 3.28
C LEU A 98 -1.20 1.74 3.46
N ALA A 99 -1.00 2.19 4.70
CA ALA A 99 -0.89 3.62 4.98
C ALA A 99 0.47 4.18 4.53
N THR A 100 0.44 5.05 3.52
CA THR A 100 1.61 5.74 2.95
C THR A 100 1.52 7.26 3.20
N PRO A 101 1.65 7.74 4.44
CA PRO A 101 1.61 9.17 4.73
C PRO A 101 2.84 9.89 4.17
N THR A 102 2.76 11.21 4.09
CA THR A 102 3.96 12.02 3.83
C THR A 102 4.89 11.94 5.05
N THR A 103 6.08 11.40 4.83
CA THR A 103 7.12 11.29 5.85
C THR A 103 8.08 12.47 5.75
N PHE A 104 8.42 13.04 6.89
CA PHE A 104 9.42 14.09 7.05
C PHE A 104 10.38 13.71 8.19
N PHE A 105 11.35 14.57 8.46
CA PHE A 105 12.22 14.48 9.62
C PHE A 105 12.11 15.74 10.47
N ALA A 106 12.23 15.57 11.80
CA ALA A 106 12.22 16.68 12.75
C ALA A 106 13.58 17.38 12.87
N ASP A 107 14.66 16.77 12.36
CA ASP A 107 16.03 17.24 12.51
C ASP A 107 16.78 17.34 11.17
N ALA A 108 17.79 18.22 11.13
CA ALA A 108 18.64 18.45 9.96
C ALA A 108 19.56 17.27 9.61
N GLY A 109 19.64 16.25 10.46
CA GLY A 109 20.35 15.00 10.17
C GLY A 109 19.47 13.94 9.53
N CYS A 110 18.17 14.19 9.36
CA CYS A 110 17.19 13.20 8.89
C CYS A 110 17.22 11.91 9.71
N THR A 111 17.31 12.04 11.05
CA THR A 111 17.43 10.92 11.98
C THR A 111 16.16 10.65 12.79
N GLN A 112 15.27 11.63 12.89
CA GLN A 112 14.04 11.59 13.67
C GLN A 112 12.82 11.69 12.74
N PRO A 113 12.33 10.56 12.20
CA PRO A 113 11.19 10.56 11.31
C PRO A 113 9.92 11.06 12.04
N ILE A 114 9.15 11.89 11.34
CA ILE A 114 7.83 12.36 11.73
C ILE A 114 6.89 12.21 10.54
N VAL A 115 5.60 12.09 10.81
CA VAL A 115 4.61 11.95 9.74
C VAL A 115 3.51 12.97 9.83
N ARG A 116 3.08 13.42 8.65
CA ARG A 116 1.93 14.31 8.51
C ARG A 116 0.77 13.53 7.92
N MET A 117 -0.38 13.65 8.57
CA MET A 117 -1.62 13.02 8.15
C MET A 117 -2.76 14.03 7.98
N PRO A 118 -3.74 13.75 7.11
CA PRO A 118 -4.89 14.62 6.90
C PRO A 118 -5.93 14.53 8.04
N CYS A 119 -5.74 13.61 8.98
CA CYS A 119 -6.68 13.27 10.04
C CYS A 119 -5.94 13.02 11.37
N ASP A 120 -6.65 13.15 12.50
CA ASP A 120 -6.15 12.91 13.86
C ASP A 120 -6.05 11.42 14.23
N ALA A 121 -6.69 10.55 13.44
CA ALA A 121 -6.64 9.11 13.60
C ALA A 121 -5.46 8.52 12.80
N ALA A 122 -4.31 8.41 13.46
CA ALA A 122 -3.14 7.73 12.92
C ALA A 122 -3.36 6.21 12.77
N PRO A 123 -3.01 5.59 11.64
CA PRO A 123 -2.79 4.15 11.60
C PRO A 123 -1.57 3.82 12.46
N ARG A 124 -1.55 2.63 13.06
CA ARG A 124 -0.47 2.20 13.96
C ARG A 124 0.86 2.00 13.24
N TYR A 125 0.80 1.60 11.98
CA TYR A 125 1.96 1.33 11.15
C TYR A 125 1.82 2.05 9.82
N ILE A 126 2.94 2.56 9.34
CA ILE A 126 3.03 3.33 8.11
C ILE A 126 4.23 2.87 7.31
N GLU A 127 4.10 3.00 6.01
CA GLU A 127 5.22 2.88 5.09
C GLU A 127 5.85 4.26 4.89
N ALA A 128 7.15 4.35 5.13
CA ALA A 128 7.90 5.49 4.64
C ALA A 128 8.04 5.35 3.13
N VAL A 129 7.48 6.31 2.41
CA VAL A 129 7.62 6.39 0.96
C VAL A 129 9.10 6.60 0.67
N ALA A 130 9.70 5.66 -0.04
CA ALA A 130 11.08 5.80 -0.44
C ALA A 130 11.20 6.95 -1.46
N ALA A 131 12.26 7.75 -1.34
CA ALA A 131 12.39 9.00 -2.09
C ALA A 131 12.62 8.81 -3.62
N GLN A 132 12.68 7.58 -4.12
CA GLN A 132 12.97 7.29 -5.54
C GLN A 132 12.21 6.07 -6.06
N CYS A 133 11.98 6.03 -7.37
CA CYS A 133 11.19 4.98 -8.04
C CYS A 133 11.86 3.59 -8.08
N ASN A 134 13.18 3.50 -7.86
CA ASN A 134 13.97 2.26 -7.84
C ASN A 134 14.45 1.89 -6.43
N GLN A 135 13.72 2.29 -5.42
CA GLN A 135 14.15 2.10 -4.04
C GLN A 135 13.93 0.66 -3.56
N PRO A 136 14.74 0.20 -2.58
CA PRO A 136 14.48 -1.04 -1.88
C PRO A 136 13.07 -1.04 -1.30
N ALA A 137 12.56 -2.26 -1.07
CA ALA A 137 11.24 -2.45 -0.49
C ALA A 137 11.03 -1.60 0.77
N PRO A 138 9.77 -1.17 1.02
CA PRO A 138 9.49 -0.10 1.95
C PRO A 138 9.95 -0.38 3.38
N THR A 139 10.42 0.67 4.05
CA THR A 139 10.64 0.63 5.50
C THR A 139 9.33 0.94 6.21
N ILE A 140 8.89 0.03 7.08
CA ILE A 140 7.68 0.21 7.87
C ILE A 140 8.05 0.79 9.23
N TYR A 141 7.32 1.81 9.68
CA TYR A 141 7.51 2.45 10.98
C TYR A 141 6.26 2.33 11.84
N SER A 142 6.43 2.28 13.16
CA SER A 142 5.34 2.50 14.10
C SER A 142 5.08 3.99 14.27
N VAL A 143 3.80 4.38 14.21
CA VAL A 143 3.38 5.74 14.49
C VAL A 143 3.23 5.94 15.99
N GLY A 144 3.94 6.94 16.51
CA GLY A 144 3.91 7.34 17.90
C GLY A 144 2.85 8.38 18.22
N PRO A 145 2.97 9.07 19.37
CA PRO A 145 2.01 10.08 19.78
C PRO A 145 1.92 11.26 18.82
N ALA A 146 0.78 11.94 18.87
CA ALA A 146 0.61 13.22 18.21
C ALA A 146 1.59 14.26 18.80
N ILE A 147 2.20 15.05 17.92
CA ILE A 147 3.11 16.13 18.25
C ILE A 147 2.56 17.46 17.76
N ALA A 148 3.06 18.56 18.33
CA ALA A 148 2.79 19.89 17.77
C ALA A 148 3.34 19.96 16.34
N ALA A 149 2.68 20.76 15.48
CA ALA A 149 3.23 21.03 14.16
C ALA A 149 4.63 21.62 14.30
N PRO A 150 5.66 21.02 13.67
CA PRO A 150 7.03 21.50 13.81
C PRO A 150 7.17 22.86 13.11
N GLN A 151 8.07 23.71 13.59
CA GLN A 151 8.37 24.98 12.92
C GLN A 151 9.18 24.79 11.63
N ALA A 152 9.93 23.70 11.55
CA ALA A 152 10.67 23.26 10.38
C ALA A 152 10.59 21.74 10.31
N ALA A 153 10.47 21.20 9.09
CA ALA A 153 10.67 19.79 8.83
C ALA A 153 11.72 19.62 7.74
N PHE A 154 12.29 18.43 7.64
CA PHE A 154 13.33 18.12 6.68
C PHE A 154 12.90 16.96 5.79
N VAL A 155 13.40 16.93 4.56
CA VAL A 155 13.17 15.87 3.60
C VAL A 155 14.52 15.30 3.21
N LEU A 156 14.63 13.97 3.21
CA LEU A 156 15.81 13.29 2.70
C LEU A 156 15.74 13.26 1.17
N GLY A 157 16.60 14.05 0.53
CA GLY A 157 16.73 14.11 -0.91
C GLY A 157 17.33 12.83 -1.49
N ALA A 158 17.16 12.65 -2.81
CA ALA A 158 17.67 11.49 -3.53
C ALA A 158 19.22 11.36 -3.48
N ASN A 159 19.92 12.47 -3.28
CA ASN A 159 21.38 12.53 -3.08
C ASN A 159 21.82 12.25 -1.63
N GLY A 160 20.88 11.92 -0.73
CA GLY A 160 21.13 11.75 0.70
C GLY A 160 21.27 13.06 1.47
N ALA A 161 21.06 14.22 0.83
CA ALA A 161 21.04 15.51 1.53
C ALA A 161 19.76 15.63 2.36
N CYS A 162 19.85 16.23 3.54
CA CYS A 162 18.71 16.51 4.39
C CYS A 162 18.35 17.99 4.28
N ASP A 163 17.36 18.29 3.45
CA ASP A 163 16.99 19.66 3.12
C ASP A 163 15.82 20.12 3.97
N GLN A 164 15.93 21.32 4.55
CA GLN A 164 14.84 21.94 5.29
C GLN A 164 13.71 22.32 4.33
N THR A 165 12.48 21.90 4.64
CA THR A 165 11.27 22.40 3.98
C THR A 165 10.58 23.44 4.85
N ILE A 166 10.28 24.58 4.25
CA ILE A 166 9.66 25.75 4.90
C ILE A 166 8.13 25.76 4.79
N ALA A 167 7.53 24.75 4.12
CA ALA A 167 6.09 24.63 3.94
C ALA A 167 5.53 23.38 4.66
N VAL A 168 5.66 23.35 5.98
CA VAL A 168 4.94 22.40 6.83
C VAL A 168 3.48 22.84 6.94
N GLY A 169 2.69 22.51 5.92
CA GLY A 169 1.27 22.86 5.84
C GLY A 169 0.46 22.31 7.03
N SER A 170 -0.77 22.83 7.20
CA SER A 170 -1.69 22.36 8.24
C SER A 170 -1.91 20.84 8.17
N GLY A 171 -2.04 20.18 9.32
CA GLY A 171 -2.21 18.73 9.38
C GLY A 171 -1.98 18.22 10.79
N PHE A 172 -2.19 16.92 10.95
CA PHE A 172 -1.91 16.22 12.19
C PHE A 172 -0.53 15.60 12.09
N TRP A 173 0.31 15.90 13.08
CA TRP A 173 1.69 15.47 13.12
C TRP A 173 1.88 14.43 14.19
N PHE A 174 2.66 13.41 13.88
CA PHE A 174 2.96 12.31 14.80
C PHE A 174 4.45 11.99 14.75
N SER A 175 5.01 11.58 15.87
CA SER A 175 6.36 11.00 15.87
C SER A 175 6.36 9.61 15.24
N SER A 176 7.52 9.13 14.82
CA SER A 176 7.74 7.72 14.48
C SER A 176 8.61 7.08 15.56
N GLU A 177 8.24 5.89 16.03
CA GLU A 177 8.87 5.22 17.18
C GLU A 177 9.94 4.19 16.77
N GLY A 178 10.24 4.08 15.48
CA GLY A 178 11.27 3.20 14.95
C GLY A 178 10.78 2.31 13.80
N SER A 179 11.73 1.74 13.07
CA SER A 179 11.43 0.82 11.97
C SER A 179 11.13 -0.58 12.50
N LEU A 180 10.22 -1.28 11.82
CA LEU A 180 9.92 -2.68 12.07
C LEU A 180 10.71 -3.55 11.09
N ALA A 181 11.36 -4.58 11.62
CA ALA A 181 11.97 -5.63 10.80
C ALA A 181 10.89 -6.36 9.97
N PRO A 182 11.21 -6.79 8.73
CA PRO A 182 10.25 -7.46 7.85
C PRO A 182 9.71 -8.77 8.46
N GLY A 183 10.51 -9.46 9.27
CA GLY A 183 10.09 -10.67 10.02
C GLY A 183 8.90 -10.46 10.96
N ASN A 184 8.53 -9.22 11.28
CA ASN A 184 7.34 -8.92 12.07
C ASN A 184 6.04 -9.12 11.26
N PHE A 185 6.09 -9.15 9.92
CA PHE A 185 4.92 -9.28 9.05
C PHE A 185 4.76 -10.72 8.54
N VAL A 186 3.53 -11.18 8.35
CA VAL A 186 3.27 -12.54 7.85
C VAL A 186 3.74 -12.67 6.41
N GLN A 187 4.55 -13.70 6.14
CA GLN A 187 4.99 -14.10 4.80
C GLN A 187 3.89 -14.93 4.12
N ALA A 188 3.72 -14.75 2.81
CA ALA A 188 2.88 -15.58 1.97
C ALA A 188 3.73 -16.51 1.10
N SER A 189 3.16 -17.67 0.76
CA SER A 189 3.64 -18.54 -0.32
C SER A 189 2.73 -18.36 -1.54
N ILE A 190 3.34 -18.29 -2.73
CA ILE A 190 2.60 -18.23 -4.00
C ILE A 190 2.44 -19.65 -4.51
N GLU A 191 1.19 -20.10 -4.65
CA GLU A 191 0.85 -21.37 -5.29
C GLU A 191 0.26 -21.08 -6.68
N ILE A 192 0.79 -21.74 -7.71
CA ILE A 192 0.23 -21.70 -9.06
C ILE A 192 -0.63 -22.96 -9.20
N GLY A 193 -1.94 -22.79 -9.34
CA GLY A 193 -2.85 -23.90 -9.59
C GLY A 193 -2.46 -24.64 -10.88
N GLN A 194 -2.30 -25.97 -10.79
CA GLN A 194 -2.06 -26.83 -11.96
C GLN A 194 -3.34 -27.08 -12.75
#